data_AF-A0A0G0KHR6-F1
#
_entry.id   AF-A0A0G0KHR6-F1
#
_cell.length_a   1.000
_cell.length_b   1.000
_cell.length_c   1.000
_cell.angle_alpha   90.00
_cell.angle_beta   90.00
_cell.angle_gamma   90.00
#
_symmetry.space_group_name_H-M   'P 1'
#
loop_
_entity.id
_entity.type
_entity.pdbx_description
1 polymer ?
#
loop_
_entity_poly.entity_id
_entity_poly.type
_entity_poly.pdbx_seq_one_letter_code
_entity_poly.pdbx_strand_id
1 'polypeptide(L)'
;MSTDNGTQTLESMSQAVWYNQWTVKKFESFLTGDILEVGCGIGNFTNFLKKYGNVWSIDINENYLKQFMDTDIKIGLGDIEKGEYFFKNKKFDTIVCLNVLEHIKDDKRALQNMLLLLKTGGHLILLVPAYDFLFGEIDKSIGHFRRYDKNKLKSLLKDMGFKIIKSRVINFLGGVGWFLSSKLFSESKINESKIKVFNFIAPFFLSLENLIEPPLGTSILIIARK
;
A
#
# COMPACT_ATOMS: atom_id res chain seq x y z
N MET A 1 16.36 5.69 -6.81
CA MET A 1 16.19 7.09 -7.27
C MET A 1 14.71 7.31 -7.50
N SER A 2 14.02 8.03 -6.62
CA SER A 2 12.64 8.45 -6.85
C SER A 2 12.64 9.38 -8.08
N THR A 3 11.89 9.03 -9.12
CA THR A 3 11.61 9.96 -10.22
C THR A 3 10.85 11.15 -9.64
N ASP A 4 11.09 12.35 -10.17
CA ASP A 4 10.42 13.59 -9.75
C ASP A 4 8.88 13.43 -9.71
N ASN A 5 8.34 12.62 -10.63
CA ASN A 5 6.92 12.28 -10.71
C ASN A 5 6.41 11.42 -9.54
N GLY A 6 7.23 10.54 -8.95
CA GLY A 6 6.84 9.67 -7.85
C GLY A 6 6.61 10.46 -6.56
N THR A 7 7.54 11.35 -6.21
CA THR A 7 7.39 12.25 -5.07
C THR A 7 6.20 13.20 -5.26
N GLN A 8 6.05 13.80 -6.44
CA GLN A 8 4.90 14.66 -6.75
C GLN A 8 3.56 13.91 -6.63
N THR A 9 3.51 12.64 -7.04
CA THR A 9 2.31 11.80 -6.88
C THR A 9 2.03 11.50 -5.41
N LEU A 10 3.07 11.17 -4.62
CA LEU A 10 2.95 10.94 -3.18
C LEU A 10 2.44 12.19 -2.44
N GLU A 11 2.98 13.36 -2.77
CA GLU A 11 2.53 14.64 -2.25
C GLU A 11 1.07 14.93 -2.65
N SER A 12 0.70 14.65 -3.90
CA SER A 12 -0.69 14.79 -4.35
C SER A 12 -1.65 13.84 -3.61
N MET A 13 -1.20 12.61 -3.32
CA MET A 13 -1.96 11.64 -2.52
C MET A 13 -2.01 11.99 -1.03
N SER A 14 -1.06 12.78 -0.51
CA SER A 14 -1.11 13.28 0.89
C SER A 14 -2.36 14.12 1.17
N GLN A 15 -2.89 14.77 0.14
CA GLN A 15 -4.14 15.54 0.23
C GLN A 15 -5.39 14.64 0.32
N ALA A 16 -5.28 13.35 0.03
CA ALA A 16 -6.37 12.37 0.09
C ALA A 16 -6.52 11.75 1.49
N VAL A 17 -6.43 12.56 2.55
CA VAL A 17 -6.48 12.13 3.96
C VAL A 17 -7.69 11.24 4.25
N TRP A 18 -8.86 11.62 3.74
CA TRP A 18 -10.09 10.84 3.90
C TRP A 18 -9.99 9.44 3.28
N TYR A 19 -9.39 9.32 2.09
CA TYR A 19 -9.21 8.04 1.40
C TYR A 19 -8.24 7.13 2.16
N ASN A 20 -7.15 7.68 2.68
CA ASN A 20 -6.19 6.93 3.48
C ASN A 20 -6.87 6.41 4.76
N GLN A 21 -7.64 7.25 5.44
CA GLN A 21 -8.41 6.84 6.62
C GLN A 21 -9.47 5.78 6.28
N TRP A 22 -10.23 5.96 5.20
CA TRP A 22 -11.21 5.00 4.72
C TRP A 22 -10.56 3.64 4.39
N THR A 23 -9.37 3.65 3.81
CA THR A 23 -8.59 2.46 3.50
C THR A 23 -8.16 1.73 4.78
N VAL A 24 -7.64 2.45 5.78
CA VAL A 24 -7.26 1.89 7.08
C VAL A 24 -8.43 1.21 7.78
N LYS A 25 -9.63 1.82 7.75
CA LYS A 25 -10.85 1.22 8.33
C LYS A 25 -11.20 -0.17 7.76
N LYS A 26 -10.70 -0.54 6.57
CA LYS A 26 -10.96 -1.86 5.98
C LYS A 26 -10.20 -3.00 6.68
N PHE A 27 -9.12 -2.66 7.37
CA PHE A 27 -8.20 -3.60 8.01
C PHE A 27 -7.85 -3.25 9.47
N GLU A 28 -8.41 -2.18 10.03
CA GLU A 28 -8.06 -1.68 11.36
C GLU A 28 -8.18 -2.73 12.48
N SER A 29 -9.15 -3.65 12.36
CA SER A 29 -9.35 -4.76 13.30
C SER A 29 -8.20 -5.79 13.34
N PHE A 30 -7.25 -5.70 12.41
CA PHE A 30 -6.07 -6.58 12.31
C PHE A 30 -4.76 -5.86 12.68
N LEU A 31 -4.84 -4.57 13.02
CA LEU A 31 -3.71 -3.80 13.52
C LEU A 31 -3.58 -4.03 15.03
N THR A 32 -2.45 -4.56 15.48
CA THR A 32 -2.20 -4.82 16.89
C THR A 32 -0.71 -4.86 17.20
N GLY A 33 -0.34 -4.61 18.45
CA GLY A 33 0.99 -4.83 18.98
C GLY A 33 2.08 -3.99 18.32
N ASP A 34 3.18 -4.65 17.95
CA ASP A 34 4.27 -4.04 17.20
C ASP A 34 3.99 -4.13 15.70
N ILE A 35 3.85 -2.97 15.07
CA ILE A 35 3.48 -2.80 13.66
C ILE A 35 4.71 -2.38 12.86
N LEU A 36 5.02 -3.10 11.79
CA LEU A 36 5.99 -2.66 10.78
C LEU A 36 5.26 -2.13 9.55
N GLU A 37 5.50 -0.87 9.21
CA GLU A 37 5.11 -0.25 7.95
C GLU A 37 6.28 -0.33 6.96
N VAL A 38 6.05 -1.00 5.83
CA VAL A 38 7.04 -1.16 4.75
C VAL A 38 6.73 -0.15 3.66
N GLY A 39 7.68 0.74 3.36
CA GLY A 39 7.56 1.82 2.38
C GLY A 39 6.65 2.93 2.90
N CYS A 40 7.05 3.59 3.99
CA CYS A 40 6.23 4.63 4.62
C CYS A 40 6.10 5.91 3.79
N GLY A 41 6.96 6.12 2.79
CA GLY A 41 6.99 7.36 2.02
C GLY A 41 7.07 8.55 2.96
N ILE A 42 6.27 9.59 2.69
CA ILE A 42 6.17 10.81 3.49
C ILE A 42 5.21 10.70 4.70
N GLY A 43 4.77 9.49 5.07
CA GLY A 43 3.99 9.27 6.30
C GLY A 43 2.48 9.33 6.16
N ASN A 44 1.96 9.17 4.93
CA ASN A 44 0.52 9.23 4.62
C ASN A 44 -0.34 8.24 5.43
N PHE A 45 0.24 7.11 5.83
CA PHE A 45 -0.43 6.08 6.63
C PHE A 45 0.10 5.98 8.06
N THR A 46 1.38 6.27 8.28
CA THR A 46 2.08 6.13 9.56
C THR A 46 1.32 6.71 10.75
N ASN A 47 0.78 7.92 10.61
CA ASN A 47 0.03 8.61 11.66
C ASN A 47 -1.28 7.90 12.04
N PHE A 48 -1.92 7.22 11.11
CA PHE A 48 -3.11 6.41 11.40
C PHE A 48 -2.74 5.14 12.15
N LEU A 49 -1.61 4.51 11.80
CA LEU A 49 -1.15 3.25 12.38
C LEU A 49 -0.79 3.39 13.87
N LYS A 50 -0.27 4.56 14.30
CA LYS A 50 0.07 4.85 15.71
C LYS A 50 -1.10 4.60 16.68
N LYS A 51 -2.35 4.73 16.21
CA LYS A 51 -3.54 4.55 17.04
C LYS A 51 -3.76 3.09 17.46
N TYR A 52 -3.07 2.15 16.83
CA TYR A 52 -3.30 0.72 16.99
C TYR A 52 -2.10 -0.03 17.59
N GLY A 53 -0.97 0.64 17.81
CA GLY A 53 0.21 0.01 18.37
C GLY A 53 1.51 0.81 18.20
N ASN A 54 2.62 0.16 18.55
CA ASN A 54 3.96 0.72 18.36
C ASN A 54 4.36 0.59 16.89
N VAL A 55 4.72 1.69 16.24
CA VAL A 55 5.02 1.69 14.80
C VAL A 55 6.52 1.76 14.55
N TRP A 56 7.00 0.85 13.71
CA TRP A 56 8.28 0.91 13.02
C TRP A 56 8.00 1.18 11.54
N SER A 57 8.60 2.23 11.00
CA SER A 57 8.42 2.60 9.59
C SER A 57 9.77 2.52 8.87
N ILE A 58 9.77 1.89 7.71
CA ILE A 58 10.95 1.83 6.84
C ILE A 58 10.64 2.38 5.45
N ASP A 59 11.63 3.03 4.86
CA ASP A 59 11.65 3.35 3.44
C ASP A 59 13.09 3.23 2.92
N ILE A 60 13.24 3.02 1.61
CA ILE A 60 14.55 3.00 0.95
C ILE A 60 15.05 4.42 0.63
N ASN A 61 14.16 5.41 0.66
CA ASN A 61 14.48 6.80 0.35
C ASN A 61 14.66 7.62 1.62
N GLU A 62 15.91 7.91 1.96
CA GLU A 62 16.29 8.72 3.12
C GLU A 62 15.64 10.11 3.14
N ASN A 63 15.34 10.69 1.97
CA ASN A 63 14.71 12.02 1.90
C ASN A 63 13.27 12.02 2.41
N TYR A 64 12.54 10.90 2.27
CA TYR A 64 11.21 10.79 2.85
C TYR A 64 11.28 10.71 4.37
N LEU A 65 12.26 9.97 4.91
CA LEU A 65 12.46 9.81 6.34
C LEU A 65 12.76 11.14 7.05
N LYS A 66 13.46 12.07 6.37
CA LYS A 66 13.77 13.42 6.89
C LYS A 66 12.53 14.30 7.10
N GLN A 67 11.38 13.95 6.53
CA GLN A 67 10.13 14.71 6.70
C GLN A 67 9.39 14.36 7.99
N PHE A 68 9.76 13.28 8.65
CA PHE A 68 9.13 12.88 9.90
C PHE A 68 9.71 13.67 11.07
N MET A 69 8.87 14.54 11.64
CA MET A 69 9.20 15.33 12.83
C MET A 69 8.74 14.66 14.14
N ASP A 70 7.98 13.58 14.04
CA ASP A 70 7.36 12.89 15.16
C ASP A 70 8.33 11.87 15.79
N THR A 71 8.71 12.11 17.04
CA THR A 71 9.69 11.30 17.77
C THR A 71 9.12 9.99 18.33
N ASP A 72 7.80 9.80 18.33
CA ASP A 72 7.18 8.58 18.86
C ASP A 72 7.19 7.43 17.84
N ILE A 73 7.48 7.72 16.57
CA ILE A 73 7.61 6.73 15.51
C ILE A 73 9.07 6.29 15.42
N LYS A 74 9.30 4.98 15.41
CA LYS A 74 10.62 4.43 15.13
C LYS A 74 10.80 4.36 13.63
N ILE A 75 11.45 5.36 13.05
CA ILE A 75 11.66 5.44 11.61
C ILE A 75 13.13 5.25 11.26
N GLY A 76 13.39 4.58 10.15
CA GLY A 76 14.76 4.42 9.66
C GLY A 76 14.83 3.81 8.28
N LEU A 77 16.02 3.83 7.70
CA LEU A 77 16.26 3.22 6.40
C LEU A 77 15.99 1.72 6.47
N GLY A 78 15.31 1.18 5.46
CA GLY A 78 15.15 -0.26 5.33
C GLY A 78 14.77 -0.70 3.93
N ASP A 79 15.39 -1.78 3.48
CA ASP A 79 15.15 -2.42 2.19
C ASP A 79 14.57 -3.83 2.44
N ILE A 80 13.26 -3.96 2.23
CA ILE A 80 12.52 -5.21 2.43
C ILE A 80 12.90 -6.29 1.42
N GLU A 81 13.39 -5.93 0.23
CA GLU A 81 13.86 -6.89 -0.77
C GLU A 81 15.20 -7.49 -0.32
N LYS A 82 16.12 -6.64 0.16
CA LYS A 82 17.45 -7.08 0.62
C LYS A 82 17.45 -7.70 2.01
N GLY A 83 16.47 -7.39 2.85
CA GLY A 83 16.47 -7.87 4.24
C GLY A 83 17.28 -6.99 5.19
N GLU A 84 17.47 -5.71 4.85
CA GLU A 84 18.33 -4.78 5.58
C GLU A 84 17.47 -3.74 6.31
N TYR A 85 17.51 -3.70 7.65
CA TYR A 85 16.67 -2.82 8.45
C TYR A 85 17.39 -2.32 9.72
N PHE A 86 17.03 -1.13 10.19
CA PHE A 86 17.58 -0.56 11.42
C PHE A 86 17.20 -1.32 12.71
N PHE A 87 16.11 -2.09 12.70
CA PHE A 87 15.58 -2.80 13.87
C PHE A 87 16.11 -4.24 14.06
N LYS A 88 17.12 -4.65 13.27
CA LYS A 88 17.81 -5.96 13.39
C LYS A 88 16.84 -7.15 13.36
N ASN A 89 16.84 -8.00 14.39
CA ASN A 89 16.11 -9.27 14.44
C ASN A 89 14.69 -9.18 15.01
N LYS A 90 14.13 -7.96 15.13
CA LYS A 90 12.79 -7.77 15.69
C LYS A 90 11.73 -8.52 14.87
N LYS A 91 10.72 -9.07 15.57
CA LYS A 91 9.52 -9.64 14.97
C LYS A 91 8.30 -8.79 15.27
N PHE A 92 7.34 -8.78 14.36
CA PHE A 92 6.17 -7.92 14.39
C PHE A 92 4.87 -8.71 14.50
N ASP A 93 3.90 -8.15 15.20
CA ASP A 93 2.55 -8.68 15.29
C ASP A 93 1.77 -8.40 14.00
N THR A 94 2.02 -7.24 13.39
CA THR A 94 1.43 -6.83 12.12
C THR A 94 2.46 -6.21 11.19
N ILE A 95 2.42 -6.56 9.91
CA ILE A 95 3.16 -5.88 8.83
C ILE A 95 2.15 -5.24 7.88
N VAL A 96 2.36 -3.97 7.55
CA VAL A 96 1.55 -3.17 6.63
C VAL A 96 2.41 -2.80 5.43
N CYS A 97 1.97 -3.16 4.23
CA CYS A 97 2.64 -2.87 2.96
C CYS A 97 1.59 -2.35 1.97
N LEU A 98 1.57 -1.03 1.74
CA LEU A 98 0.51 -0.36 0.99
C LEU A 98 1.08 0.39 -0.21
N ASN A 99 0.76 -0.07 -1.41
CA ASN A 99 1.25 0.47 -2.68
C ASN A 99 2.79 0.56 -2.76
N VAL A 100 3.45 -0.53 -2.35
CA VAL A 100 4.93 -0.63 -2.30
C VAL A 100 5.43 -1.85 -3.05
N LEU A 101 4.74 -2.98 -2.97
CA LEU A 101 5.19 -4.25 -3.56
C LEU A 101 5.33 -4.16 -5.10
N GLU A 102 4.52 -3.34 -5.75
CA GLU A 102 4.59 -3.06 -7.20
C GLU A 102 5.88 -2.32 -7.62
N HIS A 103 6.54 -1.63 -6.69
CA HIS A 103 7.82 -0.93 -6.91
C HIS A 103 9.03 -1.82 -6.60
N ILE A 104 8.81 -3.07 -6.16
CA ILE A 104 9.87 -4.01 -5.82
C ILE A 104 10.12 -4.95 -7.01
N LYS A 105 11.39 -5.18 -7.34
CA LYS A 105 11.75 -6.01 -8.49
C LYS A 105 11.52 -7.49 -8.18
N ASP A 106 12.03 -7.98 -7.06
CA ASP A 106 11.74 -9.31 -6.51
C ASP A 106 10.69 -9.22 -5.40
N ASP A 107 9.43 -9.08 -5.81
CA ASP A 107 8.25 -9.07 -4.94
C ASP A 107 8.15 -10.34 -4.08
N LYS A 108 8.57 -11.50 -4.61
CA LYS A 108 8.59 -12.76 -3.88
C LYS A 108 9.58 -12.73 -2.73
N ARG A 109 10.78 -12.21 -2.96
CA ARG A 109 11.79 -12.06 -1.91
C ARG A 109 11.31 -11.11 -0.80
N ALA A 110 10.70 -9.99 -1.17
CA ALA A 110 10.12 -9.07 -0.20
C ALA A 110 9.00 -9.72 0.63
N LEU A 111 8.09 -10.47 0.01
CA LEU A 111 7.04 -11.24 0.71
C LEU A 111 7.63 -12.29 1.66
N GLN A 112 8.69 -12.98 1.24
CA GLN A 112 9.38 -13.95 2.09
C GLN A 112 10.04 -13.27 3.30
N ASN A 113 10.68 -12.12 3.11
CA ASN A 113 11.27 -11.35 4.21
C ASN A 113 10.20 -10.83 5.18
N MET A 114 9.06 -10.34 4.67
CA MET A 114 7.91 -9.98 5.50
C MET A 114 7.39 -11.18 6.32
N LEU A 115 7.23 -12.35 5.69
CA LEU A 115 6.84 -13.57 6.40
C LEU A 115 7.84 -13.92 7.52
N LEU A 116 9.15 -13.81 7.26
CA LEU A 116 10.16 -14.07 8.27
C LEU A 116 10.09 -13.08 9.43
N LEU A 117 9.78 -11.80 9.17
CA LEU A 117 9.64 -10.75 10.19
C LEU A 117 8.35 -10.87 11.03
N LEU A 118 7.32 -11.57 10.55
CA LEU A 118 6.12 -11.80 11.35
C LEU A 118 6.36 -12.79 12.50
N LYS A 119 5.75 -12.51 13.66
CA LYS A 119 5.52 -13.51 14.71
C LYS A 119 4.53 -14.57 14.22
N THR A 120 4.57 -15.77 14.81
CA THR A 120 3.55 -16.79 14.55
C THR A 120 2.17 -16.25 14.89
N GLY A 121 1.20 -16.40 13.98
CA GLY A 121 -0.14 -15.82 14.13
C GLY A 121 -0.24 -14.33 13.79
N GLY A 122 0.87 -13.67 13.42
CA GLY A 122 0.89 -12.27 13.02
C GLY A 122 0.26 -12.03 11.64
N HIS A 123 -0.15 -10.79 11.38
CA HIS A 123 -0.89 -10.41 10.18
C HIS A 123 -0.03 -9.64 9.17
N LEU A 124 -0.09 -10.04 7.90
CA LEU A 124 0.32 -9.23 6.76
C LEU A 124 -0.93 -8.52 6.19
N ILE A 125 -0.85 -7.19 6.09
CA ILE A 125 -1.84 -6.34 5.43
C ILE A 125 -1.17 -5.80 4.16
N LEU A 126 -1.67 -6.25 3.02
CA LEU A 126 -1.12 -5.94 1.71
C LEU A 126 -2.16 -5.20 0.87
N LEU A 127 -1.82 -4.01 0.38
CA LEU A 127 -2.60 -3.28 -0.61
C LEU A 127 -1.75 -3.04 -1.84
N VAL A 128 -2.21 -3.47 -3.01
CA VAL A 128 -1.48 -3.37 -4.28
C VAL A 128 -2.41 -2.96 -5.42
N PRO A 129 -1.91 -2.35 -6.51
CA PRO A 129 -2.73 -1.99 -7.65
C PRO A 129 -3.22 -3.24 -8.37
N ALA A 130 -4.51 -3.23 -8.70
CA ALA A 130 -5.24 -4.34 -9.28
C ALA A 130 -5.11 -4.36 -10.81
N TYR A 131 -5.15 -5.58 -11.33
CA TYR A 131 -5.30 -5.97 -12.73
C TYR A 131 -4.16 -5.54 -13.67
N ASP A 132 -3.47 -6.54 -14.21
CA ASP A 132 -2.40 -6.36 -15.21
C ASP A 132 -2.89 -5.58 -16.43
N PHE A 133 -4.15 -5.77 -16.85
CA PHE A 133 -4.70 -5.06 -18.00
C PHE A 133 -4.82 -3.54 -17.78
N LEU A 134 -4.83 -3.05 -16.54
CA LEU A 134 -4.86 -1.62 -16.22
C LEU A 134 -3.47 -0.97 -16.24
N PHE A 135 -2.40 -1.75 -16.41
CA PHE A 135 -1.04 -1.23 -16.46
C PHE A 135 -0.85 -0.33 -17.68
N GLY A 136 -0.27 0.85 -17.50
CA GLY A 136 -0.03 1.83 -18.56
C GLY A 136 1.09 2.83 -18.26
N GLU A 137 1.08 3.96 -18.97
CA GLU A 137 2.18 4.94 -18.90
C GLU A 137 2.32 5.63 -17.54
N ILE A 138 1.20 5.85 -16.81
CA ILE A 138 1.25 6.35 -15.43
C ILE A 138 2.00 5.37 -14.52
N ASP A 139 1.72 4.07 -14.63
CA ASP A 139 2.40 3.04 -13.82
C ASP A 139 3.92 3.06 -14.09
N LYS A 140 4.32 3.16 -15.36
CA LYS A 140 5.75 3.26 -15.72
C LYS A 140 6.38 4.55 -15.19
N SER A 141 5.69 5.68 -15.28
CA SER A 141 6.24 7.00 -14.91
C SER A 141 6.49 7.14 -13.41
N ILE A 142 5.72 6.42 -12.59
CA ILE A 142 5.90 6.33 -11.13
C ILE A 142 6.74 5.12 -10.70
N GLY A 143 7.22 4.30 -11.64
CA GLY A 143 8.17 3.22 -11.38
C GLY A 143 7.54 1.91 -10.91
N HIS A 144 6.30 1.61 -11.28
CA HIS A 144 5.73 0.28 -11.09
C HIS A 144 6.38 -0.73 -12.04
N PHE A 145 6.70 -1.91 -11.51
CA PHE A 145 7.06 -3.07 -12.31
C PHE A 145 5.85 -3.86 -12.78
N ARG A 146 4.74 -3.82 -12.02
CA ARG A 146 3.58 -4.68 -12.25
C ARG A 146 2.31 -4.17 -11.58
N ARG A 147 1.18 -4.76 -11.98
CA ARG A 147 -0.06 -4.81 -11.21
C ARG A 147 -0.34 -6.26 -10.84
N TYR A 148 -1.40 -6.50 -10.08
CA TYR A 148 -1.68 -7.83 -9.54
C TYR A 148 -3.08 -8.33 -9.89
N ASP A 149 -3.18 -9.60 -10.21
CA ASP A 149 -4.44 -10.34 -10.15
C ASP A 149 -4.70 -10.87 -8.73
N LYS A 150 -5.93 -10.70 -8.23
CA LYS A 150 -6.31 -11.07 -6.87
C LYS A 150 -6.10 -12.55 -6.59
N ASN A 151 -6.44 -13.43 -7.54
CA ASN A 151 -6.37 -14.87 -7.34
C ASN A 151 -4.93 -15.38 -7.46
N LYS A 152 -4.16 -14.87 -8.43
CA LYS A 152 -2.72 -15.18 -8.54
C LYS A 152 -1.95 -14.77 -7.28
N LEU A 153 -2.19 -13.55 -6.78
CA LEU A 153 -1.54 -13.06 -5.56
C LEU A 153 -1.93 -13.88 -4.33
N LYS A 154 -3.21 -14.26 -4.20
CA LYS A 154 -3.66 -15.18 -3.13
C LYS A 154 -2.97 -16.54 -3.21
N SER A 155 -2.82 -17.10 -4.41
CA SER A 155 -2.12 -18.38 -4.59
C SER A 155 -0.66 -18.26 -4.17
N LEU A 156 0.04 -17.22 -4.65
CA LEU A 156 1.43 -16.96 -4.29
C LEU A 156 1.65 -16.87 -2.78
N LEU A 157 0.78 -16.11 -2.08
CA LEU A 157 0.86 -15.98 -0.62
C LEU A 157 0.63 -17.32 0.09
N LYS A 158 -0.33 -18.13 -0.38
CA LYS A 158 -0.57 -19.47 0.17
C LYS A 158 0.63 -20.39 -0.01
N ASP A 159 1.23 -20.38 -1.21
CA ASP A 159 2.39 -21.20 -1.54
C ASP A 159 3.62 -20.84 -0.68
N MET A 160 3.71 -19.58 -0.24
CA MET A 160 4.72 -19.11 0.71
C MET A 160 4.44 -19.50 2.17
N GLY A 161 3.26 -20.03 2.48
CA GLY A 161 2.87 -20.44 3.83
C GLY A 161 1.93 -19.49 4.56
N PHE A 162 1.40 -18.45 3.90
CA PHE A 162 0.38 -17.59 4.51
C PHE A 162 -1.02 -18.22 4.46
N LYS A 163 -1.78 -18.06 5.55
CA LYS A 163 -3.23 -18.28 5.56
C LYS A 163 -3.97 -17.00 5.16
N ILE A 164 -4.70 -17.02 4.05
CA ILE A 164 -5.54 -15.87 3.65
C ILE A 164 -6.73 -15.74 4.60
N ILE A 165 -6.85 -14.59 5.27
CA ILE A 165 -7.96 -14.28 6.19
C ILE A 165 -9.05 -13.48 5.46
N LYS A 166 -8.65 -12.48 4.67
CA LYS A 166 -9.56 -11.64 3.90
C LYS A 166 -8.89 -11.21 2.60
N SER A 167 -9.67 -11.12 1.53
CA SER A 167 -9.18 -10.62 0.23
C SER A 167 -10.31 -9.87 -0.45
N ARG A 168 -10.09 -8.61 -0.83
CA ARG A 168 -11.09 -7.75 -1.45
C ARG A 168 -10.50 -6.88 -2.54
N VAL A 169 -11.30 -6.55 -3.54
CA VAL A 169 -11.04 -5.43 -4.45
C VAL A 169 -11.67 -4.18 -3.84
N ILE A 170 -11.00 -3.03 -3.98
CA ILE A 170 -11.47 -1.74 -3.48
C ILE A 170 -11.31 -0.64 -4.54
N ASN A 171 -12.10 0.44 -4.37
CA ASN A 171 -12.07 1.66 -5.15
C ASN A 171 -12.46 1.45 -6.62
N PHE A 172 -13.72 1.07 -6.83
CA PHE A 172 -14.32 0.85 -8.15
C PHE A 172 -14.30 2.12 -9.00
N LEU A 173 -14.75 3.25 -8.45
CA LEU A 173 -14.78 4.52 -9.17
C LEU A 173 -13.39 5.01 -9.55
N GLY A 174 -12.41 4.85 -8.65
CA GLY A 174 -11.02 5.07 -9.01
C GLY A 174 -10.59 4.16 -10.15
N GLY A 175 -11.07 2.91 -10.20
CA GLY A 175 -10.76 1.93 -11.25
C GLY A 175 -11.24 2.39 -12.61
N VAL A 176 -12.47 2.90 -12.66
CA VAL A 176 -13.04 3.53 -13.86
C VAL A 176 -12.22 4.76 -14.26
N GLY A 177 -11.96 5.69 -13.33
CA GLY A 177 -11.18 6.89 -13.60
C GLY A 177 -9.75 6.59 -14.07
N TRP A 178 -9.13 5.55 -13.53
CA TRP A 178 -7.81 5.06 -13.93
C TRP A 178 -7.84 4.45 -15.32
N PHE A 179 -8.82 3.59 -15.60
CA PHE A 179 -8.99 3.00 -16.93
C PHE A 179 -9.13 4.08 -18.00
N LEU A 180 -9.95 5.10 -17.76
CA LEU A 180 -10.10 6.23 -18.68
C LEU A 180 -8.75 6.95 -18.89
N SER A 181 -8.10 7.36 -17.81
CA SER A 181 -6.84 8.12 -17.88
C SER A 181 -5.70 7.31 -18.54
N SER A 182 -5.60 6.02 -18.23
CA SER A 182 -4.53 5.14 -18.71
C SER A 182 -4.77 4.64 -20.14
N LYS A 183 -5.97 4.14 -20.45
CA LYS A 183 -6.25 3.43 -21.71
C LYS A 183 -6.84 4.31 -22.80
N LEU A 184 -7.66 5.30 -22.44
CA LEU A 184 -8.31 6.16 -23.43
C LEU A 184 -7.51 7.43 -23.70
N PHE A 185 -6.89 8.01 -22.67
CA PHE A 185 -6.16 9.27 -22.81
C PHE A 185 -4.64 9.12 -22.78
N SER A 186 -4.11 7.92 -22.48
CA SER A 186 -2.67 7.64 -22.39
C SER A 186 -1.89 8.69 -21.58
N GLU A 187 -2.51 9.19 -20.52
CA GLU A 187 -1.90 10.20 -19.67
C GLU A 187 -0.65 9.61 -18.99
N SER A 188 0.38 10.44 -18.80
CA SER A 188 1.59 10.07 -18.08
C SER A 188 1.64 10.63 -16.65
N LYS A 189 0.68 11.50 -16.29
CA LYS A 189 0.57 12.16 -14.99
C LYS A 189 -0.89 12.28 -14.55
N ILE A 190 -1.13 12.19 -13.24
CA ILE A 190 -2.44 12.47 -12.65
C ILE A 190 -2.55 13.98 -12.43
N ASN A 191 -3.60 14.59 -12.96
CA ASN A 191 -3.87 16.01 -12.80
C ASN A 191 -4.47 16.31 -11.41
N GLU A 192 -3.94 17.33 -10.69
CA GLU A 192 -4.44 17.76 -9.38
C GLU A 192 -5.95 18.05 -9.36
N SER A 193 -6.50 18.63 -10.42
CA SER A 193 -7.94 18.92 -10.51
C SER A 193 -8.78 17.64 -10.45
N LYS A 194 -8.29 16.52 -11.04
CA LYS A 194 -8.95 15.22 -10.95
C LYS A 194 -8.91 14.66 -9.53
N ILE A 195 -7.82 14.91 -8.79
CA ILE A 195 -7.68 14.51 -7.38
C ILE A 195 -8.68 15.27 -6.50
N LYS A 196 -8.84 16.58 -6.72
CA LYS A 196 -9.84 17.40 -6.02
C LYS A 196 -11.26 16.90 -6.27
N VAL A 197 -11.60 16.60 -7.53
CA VAL A 197 -12.90 16.01 -7.89
C VAL A 197 -13.08 14.66 -7.21
N PHE A 198 -12.07 13.78 -7.26
CA PHE A 198 -12.12 12.48 -6.58
C PHE A 198 -12.36 12.63 -5.08
N ASN A 199 -11.61 13.52 -4.40
CA ASN A 199 -11.78 13.77 -2.97
C ASN A 199 -13.18 14.27 -2.60
N PHE A 200 -13.83 15.04 -3.48
CA PHE A 200 -15.19 15.51 -3.28
C PHE A 200 -16.23 14.38 -3.43
N ILE A 201 -16.09 13.52 -4.44
CA ILE A 201 -17.09 12.46 -4.72
C ILE A 201 -16.86 11.18 -3.91
N ALA A 202 -15.60 10.85 -3.58
CA ALA A 202 -15.21 9.59 -2.97
C ALA A 202 -15.97 9.29 -1.65
N PRO A 203 -16.21 10.26 -0.75
CA PRO A 203 -16.95 9.99 0.49
C PRO A 203 -18.35 9.41 0.29
N PHE A 204 -19.07 9.85 -0.75
CA PHE A 204 -20.42 9.36 -1.01
C PHE A 204 -20.41 7.94 -1.59
N PHE A 205 -19.55 7.70 -2.58
CA PHE A 205 -19.58 6.45 -3.33
C PHE A 205 -18.74 5.33 -2.69
N LEU A 206 -17.55 5.63 -2.17
CA LEU A 206 -16.71 4.62 -1.50
C LEU A 206 -17.32 4.18 -0.16
N SER A 207 -18.23 4.98 0.41
CA SER A 207 -19.04 4.55 1.55
C SER A 207 -19.96 3.38 1.20
N LEU A 208 -20.45 3.27 -0.04
CA LEU A 208 -21.25 2.12 -0.50
C LEU A 208 -20.42 0.84 -0.56
N GLU A 209 -19.13 0.96 -0.91
CA GLU A 209 -18.18 -0.17 -0.90
C GLU A 209 -17.84 -0.68 0.52
N ASN A 210 -18.35 -0.04 1.57
CA ASN A 210 -18.32 -0.65 2.91
C ASN A 210 -19.20 -1.90 2.97
N LEU A 211 -20.33 -1.90 2.26
CA LEU A 211 -21.35 -2.95 2.33
C LEU A 211 -21.13 -4.05 1.30
N ILE A 212 -20.74 -3.68 0.07
CA ILE A 212 -20.63 -4.60 -1.06
C ILE A 212 -19.22 -4.50 -1.65
N GLU A 213 -18.58 -5.66 -1.89
CA GLU A 213 -17.32 -5.70 -2.63
C GLU A 213 -17.60 -5.47 -4.12
N PRO A 214 -16.95 -4.49 -4.78
CA PRO A 214 -17.17 -4.27 -6.19
C PRO A 214 -16.52 -5.40 -7.03
N PRO A 215 -17.05 -5.68 -8.24
CA PRO A 215 -16.49 -6.71 -9.11
C PRO A 215 -15.11 -6.32 -9.69
N LEU A 216 -14.82 -5.02 -9.76
CA LEU A 216 -13.59 -4.41 -10.25
C LEU A 216 -13.17 -3.25 -9.33
N GLY A 217 -11.96 -2.72 -9.51
CA GLY A 217 -11.45 -1.58 -8.73
C GLY A 217 -9.97 -1.29 -9.01
N THR A 218 -9.42 -0.25 -8.38
CA THR A 218 -8.00 0.12 -8.58
C THR A 218 -7.04 -0.77 -7.83
N SER A 219 -7.47 -1.37 -6.72
CA SER A 219 -6.56 -1.95 -5.74
C SER A 219 -7.11 -3.24 -5.14
N ILE A 220 -6.21 -4.14 -4.77
CA ILE A 220 -6.49 -5.39 -4.07
C ILE A 220 -5.96 -5.24 -2.64
N LEU A 221 -6.85 -5.43 -1.66
CA LEU A 221 -6.52 -5.57 -0.26
C LEU A 221 -6.52 -7.05 0.13
N ILE A 222 -5.41 -7.56 0.65
CA ILE A 222 -5.30 -8.89 1.23
C ILE A 222 -4.83 -8.76 2.69
N ILE A 223 -5.54 -9.45 3.58
CA ILE A 223 -5.08 -9.71 4.94
C ILE A 223 -4.77 -11.20 5.02
N ALA A 224 -3.51 -11.50 5.36
CA ALA A 224 -3.01 -12.85 5.49
C ALA A 224 -2.37 -13.04 6.87
N ARG A 225 -2.31 -14.28 7.35
CA ARG A 225 -1.75 -14.62 8.66
C ARG A 225 -0.61 -15.62 8.49
N LYS A 226 0.47 -15.43 9.25
CA LYS A 226 1.54 -16.42 9.39
C LYS A 226 1.11 -17.60 10.26
#